data_AF-A0A1J8QCQ7-F1
#
_entry.id   AF-A0A1J8QCQ7-F1
#
_cell.length_a   1.000
_cell.length_b   1.000
_cell.length_c   1.000
_cell.angle_alpha   90.00
_cell.angle_beta   90.00
_cell.angle_gamma   90.00
#
_symmetry.space_group_name_H-M   'P 1'
#
loop_
_entity.id
_entity.type
_entity.pdbx_description
1 polymer ?
#
loop_
_entity_poly.entity_id
_entity_poly.type
_entity_poly.pdbx_seq_one_letter_code
_entity_poly.pdbx_strand_id
1 'polypeptide(L)'
;MVYTRAPASDYDDWGVDGWESVNLIPLMKKLETYQVHPDRPTHGYSGPIKVSSGGGKLGLFDELVHVGTTYHKRSFADDTDDLETCNVYSPWAKYICGTTGRRSDAAHHYVYNQAHNPNLQLWAGKRVKRIIFEDKRAVGVEFTSDPVSCPDMDQSLSTVRASKLVVISAGAFGSPTILERSGIGADAILKRCGIEQVVNLPGVGENYRDHNAAGHPYFVADGVVTMDSLWRGDESVVQESLAQWKINGGTLIAENGSDVKIKWRPDDDELKAMDTAFQPRWKEFFQDRPEKAVAIFALKAGVSFLLATTWVSHV
;
A
#
# COMPACT_ATOMS: atom_id res chain seq x y z
N MET A 1 -6.00 -3.60 3.93
CA MET A 1 -4.84 -4.37 4.46
C MET A 1 -4.45 -5.45 3.46
N VAL A 2 -4.49 -5.15 2.16
CA VAL A 2 -4.16 -6.13 1.13
C VAL A 2 -2.65 -6.23 1.01
N TYR A 3 -2.14 -7.46 0.86
CA TYR A 3 -0.73 -7.72 0.59
C TYR A 3 -0.55 -7.90 -0.92
N THR A 4 0.29 -7.05 -1.51
CA THR A 4 0.64 -7.14 -2.93
C THR A 4 2.09 -6.74 -3.10
N ARG A 5 2.83 -7.48 -3.92
CA ARG A 5 4.18 -7.11 -4.36
C ARG A 5 4.18 -6.73 -5.84
N ALA A 6 4.99 -5.73 -6.18
CA ALA A 6 5.26 -5.37 -7.57
C ALA A 6 6.09 -6.47 -8.24
N PRO A 7 6.01 -6.66 -9.57
CA PRO A 7 6.94 -7.52 -10.29
C PRO A 7 8.39 -7.01 -10.13
N ALA A 8 9.37 -7.90 -10.27
CA ALA A 8 10.79 -7.57 -10.12
C ALA A 8 11.22 -6.43 -11.06
N SER A 9 10.74 -6.47 -12.30
CA SER A 9 11.05 -5.48 -13.33
C SER A 9 10.58 -4.06 -13.00
N ASP A 10 9.59 -3.87 -12.12
CA ASP A 10 9.20 -2.53 -11.68
C ASP A 10 10.32 -1.83 -10.90
N TYR A 11 11.12 -2.59 -10.16
CA TYR A 11 12.28 -2.06 -9.43
C TYR A 11 13.47 -1.87 -10.37
N ASP A 12 13.71 -2.82 -11.28
CA ASP A 12 14.81 -2.74 -12.25
C ASP A 12 14.63 -1.54 -13.21
N ASP A 13 13.38 -1.25 -13.61
CA ASP A 13 13.04 -0.12 -14.48
C ASP A 13 13.23 1.25 -13.80
N TRP A 14 13.53 1.32 -12.49
CA TRP A 14 13.90 2.59 -11.85
C TRP A 14 15.25 3.11 -12.37
N GLY A 15 16.14 2.22 -12.84
CA GLY A 15 17.44 2.61 -13.36
C GLY A 15 18.33 3.32 -12.34
N VAL A 16 18.17 3.00 -11.05
CA VAL A 16 18.95 3.57 -9.94
C VAL A 16 19.79 2.47 -9.30
N ASP A 17 21.11 2.65 -9.29
CA ASP A 17 22.06 1.73 -8.68
C ASP A 17 21.70 1.41 -7.21
N GLY A 18 21.66 0.12 -6.89
CA GLY A 18 21.30 -0.40 -5.58
C GLY A 18 19.80 -0.58 -5.35
N TRP A 19 18.95 -0.18 -6.30
CA TRP A 19 17.49 -0.35 -6.23
C TRP A 19 16.93 -1.43 -7.15
N GLU A 20 17.80 -2.14 -7.86
CA GLU A 20 17.42 -3.31 -8.64
C GLU A 20 16.79 -4.38 -7.74
N SER A 21 15.88 -5.16 -8.31
CA SER A 21 15.13 -6.21 -7.62
C SER A 21 16.03 -7.17 -6.85
N VAL A 22 17.18 -7.55 -7.43
CA VAL A 22 18.19 -8.41 -6.77
C VAL A 22 18.70 -7.85 -5.44
N ASN A 23 18.84 -6.52 -5.35
CA ASN A 23 19.31 -5.82 -4.16
C ASN A 23 18.17 -5.63 -3.14
N LEU A 24 16.93 -5.51 -3.62
CA LEU A 24 15.76 -5.30 -2.77
C LEU A 24 15.13 -6.59 -2.23
N ILE A 25 15.21 -7.72 -2.94
CA ILE A 25 14.65 -9.01 -2.49
C ILE A 25 15.12 -9.40 -1.08
N PRO A 26 16.42 -9.30 -0.72
CA PRO A 26 16.85 -9.53 0.66
C PRO A 26 16.16 -8.63 1.69
N LEU A 27 15.88 -7.36 1.34
CA LEU A 27 15.16 -6.43 2.20
C LEU A 27 13.66 -6.76 2.28
N MET A 28 13.05 -7.21 1.18
CA MET A 28 11.69 -7.77 1.18
C MET A 28 11.58 -8.97 2.12
N LYS A 29 12.57 -9.87 2.10
CA LYS A 29 12.60 -11.01 3.04
C LYS A 29 12.84 -10.57 4.48
N LYS A 30 13.66 -9.53 4.69
CA LYS A 30 13.95 -9.01 6.03
C LYS A 30 12.73 -8.38 6.71
N LEU A 31 11.85 -7.70 5.95
CA LEU A 31 10.67 -7.05 6.53
C LEU A 31 9.60 -8.05 6.96
N GLU A 32 9.53 -9.20 6.31
CA GLU A 32 8.36 -10.07 6.30
C GLU A 32 8.50 -11.32 7.20
N THR A 33 7.42 -11.68 7.87
CA THR A 33 7.09 -13.07 8.22
C THR A 33 5.84 -13.47 7.47
N TYR A 34 6.02 -14.34 6.49
CA TYR A 34 4.99 -14.87 5.62
C TYR A 34 4.39 -16.13 6.25
N GLN A 35 3.10 -16.07 6.57
CA GLN A 35 2.37 -17.09 7.32
C GLN A 35 1.36 -17.84 6.43
N VAL A 36 1.48 -17.71 5.10
CA VAL A 36 0.58 -18.37 4.13
C VAL A 36 1.15 -19.73 3.71
N HIS A 37 2.39 -19.76 3.22
CA HIS A 37 3.12 -20.97 2.85
C HIS A 37 4.56 -20.93 3.36
N PRO A 38 5.14 -22.06 3.83
CA PRO A 38 6.55 -22.11 4.18
C PRO A 38 7.45 -22.08 2.94
N ASP A 39 8.71 -21.70 3.15
CA ASP A 39 9.85 -21.88 2.24
C ASP A 39 9.71 -21.35 0.80
N ARG A 40 8.90 -20.31 0.57
CA ARG A 40 8.82 -19.62 -0.71
C ARG A 40 10.12 -18.82 -0.96
N PRO A 41 10.71 -18.88 -2.17
CA PRO A 41 12.05 -18.33 -2.41
C PRO A 41 12.19 -16.83 -2.12
N THR A 42 11.16 -16.05 -2.47
CA THR A 42 11.19 -14.59 -2.42
C THR A 42 10.54 -14.01 -1.16
N HIS A 43 10.10 -14.84 -0.22
CA HIS A 43 9.43 -14.43 1.03
C HIS A 43 10.31 -14.52 2.27
N GLY A 44 9.97 -13.70 3.27
CA GLY A 44 10.61 -13.68 4.58
C GLY A 44 9.84 -14.48 5.63
N TYR A 45 10.53 -15.06 6.62
CA TYR A 45 9.91 -15.89 7.67
C TYR A 45 10.24 -15.45 9.10
N SER A 46 10.99 -14.35 9.26
CA SER A 46 11.48 -13.87 10.55
C SER A 46 11.36 -12.36 10.74
N GLY A 47 10.90 -11.64 9.71
CA GLY A 47 10.72 -10.19 9.74
C GLY A 47 9.56 -9.75 10.65
N PRO A 48 9.52 -8.48 11.05
CA PRO A 48 8.53 -8.04 12.03
C PRO A 48 7.12 -7.94 11.44
N ILE A 49 6.96 -7.61 10.16
CA ILE A 49 5.65 -7.46 9.50
C ILE A 49 5.05 -8.83 9.17
N LYS A 50 3.84 -9.09 9.65
CA LYS A 50 3.15 -10.37 9.51
C LYS A 50 2.17 -10.32 8.34
N VAL A 51 2.27 -11.33 7.48
CA VAL A 51 1.40 -11.51 6.31
C VAL A 51 0.73 -12.87 6.42
N SER A 52 -0.60 -12.92 6.32
CA SER A 52 -1.36 -14.17 6.42
C SER A 52 -2.58 -14.16 5.50
N SER A 53 -3.32 -15.27 5.48
CA SER A 53 -4.63 -15.34 4.84
C SER A 53 -5.73 -14.62 5.62
N GLY A 54 -5.47 -14.06 6.81
CA GLY A 54 -6.47 -13.41 7.67
C GLY A 54 -7.20 -14.39 8.60
N GLY A 55 -8.39 -13.98 9.06
CA GLY A 55 -9.30 -14.75 9.91
C GLY A 55 -10.04 -15.91 9.23
N GLY A 56 -9.97 -16.03 7.90
CA GLY A 56 -10.54 -17.17 7.17
C GLY A 56 -10.79 -16.89 5.68
N LYS A 57 -11.37 -17.86 4.97
CA LYS A 57 -11.86 -17.67 3.60
C LYS A 57 -13.36 -17.38 3.63
N LEU A 58 -13.80 -16.31 2.99
CA LEU A 58 -15.21 -16.05 2.74
C LEU A 58 -15.71 -16.94 1.60
N GLY A 59 -17.00 -17.31 1.65
CA GLY A 59 -17.59 -18.31 0.74
C GLY A 59 -17.50 -17.97 -0.75
N LEU A 60 -17.25 -16.69 -1.09
CA LEU A 60 -17.14 -16.23 -2.48
C LEU A 60 -15.78 -16.50 -3.14
N PHE A 61 -14.78 -16.95 -2.37
CA PHE A 61 -13.44 -17.23 -2.88
C PHE A 61 -13.48 -18.33 -3.96
N ASP A 62 -14.05 -19.49 -3.64
CA ASP A 62 -14.06 -20.66 -4.53
C ASP A 62 -14.93 -20.40 -5.77
N GLU A 63 -16.04 -19.66 -5.60
CA GLU A 63 -16.91 -19.26 -6.70
C GLU A 63 -16.18 -18.37 -7.71
N LEU A 64 -15.41 -17.37 -7.26
CA LEU A 64 -14.71 -16.49 -8.19
C LEU A 64 -13.57 -17.22 -8.91
N VAL A 65 -12.85 -18.12 -8.23
CA VAL A 65 -11.84 -18.96 -8.87
C VAL A 65 -12.49 -19.87 -9.92
N HIS A 66 -13.67 -20.44 -9.63
CA HIS A 66 -14.43 -21.23 -10.59
C HIS A 66 -14.87 -20.40 -11.81
N VAL A 67 -15.40 -19.18 -11.59
CA VAL A 67 -15.79 -18.27 -12.68
C VAL A 67 -14.58 -17.88 -13.53
N GLY A 68 -13.47 -17.55 -12.88
CA GLY A 68 -12.23 -17.16 -13.54
C GLY A 68 -11.63 -18.26 -14.41
N THR A 69 -11.61 -19.49 -13.90
CA THR A 69 -11.10 -20.66 -14.63
C THR A 69 -12.04 -21.11 -15.74
N THR A 70 -13.35 -20.99 -15.55
CA THR A 70 -14.36 -21.49 -16.52
C THR A 70 -14.67 -20.49 -17.62
N TYR A 71 -14.93 -19.22 -17.27
CA TYR A 71 -15.42 -18.21 -18.20
C TYR A 71 -14.31 -17.27 -18.68
N HIS A 72 -13.43 -16.82 -17.79
CA HIS A 72 -12.27 -15.99 -18.18
C HIS A 72 -11.09 -16.82 -18.69
N LYS A 73 -11.17 -18.16 -18.61
CA LYS A 73 -10.17 -19.13 -19.08
C LYS A 73 -8.75 -18.84 -18.55
N ARG A 74 -8.65 -18.35 -17.32
CA ARG A 74 -7.37 -18.06 -16.66
C ARG A 74 -7.13 -19.07 -15.54
N SER A 75 -5.89 -19.51 -15.41
CA SER A 75 -5.52 -20.50 -14.41
C SER A 75 -5.51 -19.92 -13.00
N PHE A 76 -5.25 -20.80 -12.03
CA PHE A 76 -5.07 -20.47 -10.63
C PHE A 76 -3.60 -20.71 -10.24
N ALA A 77 -3.05 -19.81 -9.41
CA ALA A 77 -1.81 -20.00 -8.69
C ALA A 77 -2.02 -19.73 -7.20
N ASP A 78 -1.27 -20.40 -6.36
CA ASP A 78 -1.34 -20.21 -4.91
C ASP A 78 -0.68 -18.91 -4.44
N ASP A 79 0.21 -18.35 -5.25
CA ASP A 79 0.89 -17.08 -5.01
C ASP A 79 1.08 -16.31 -6.32
N THR A 80 0.77 -15.01 -6.31
CA THR A 80 1.08 -14.07 -7.41
C THR A 80 1.92 -12.90 -6.93
N ASP A 81 2.32 -12.89 -5.67
CA ASP A 81 3.23 -11.90 -5.08
C ASP A 81 4.66 -12.42 -5.01
N ASP A 82 5.00 -13.36 -5.91
CA ASP A 82 6.31 -13.98 -6.08
C ASP A 82 7.31 -13.13 -6.87
N LEU A 83 6.87 -11.96 -7.38
CA LEU A 83 7.57 -10.99 -8.23
C LEU A 83 7.56 -11.27 -9.74
N GLU A 84 6.90 -12.32 -10.21
CA GLU A 84 6.95 -12.75 -11.61
C GLU A 84 5.58 -13.08 -12.19
N THR A 85 4.70 -13.65 -11.37
CA THR A 85 3.46 -14.24 -11.86
C THR A 85 2.35 -13.19 -12.01
N CYS A 86 1.79 -13.13 -13.21
CA CYS A 86 0.56 -12.40 -13.49
C CYS A 86 -0.40 -13.21 -14.38
N ASN A 87 -1.58 -12.64 -14.64
CA ASN A 87 -2.67 -13.17 -15.44
C ASN A 87 -3.29 -14.49 -14.95
N VAL A 88 -3.21 -14.74 -13.64
CA VAL A 88 -3.80 -15.90 -12.97
C VAL A 88 -4.57 -15.45 -11.73
N TYR A 89 -5.60 -16.22 -11.38
CA TYR A 89 -6.31 -16.03 -10.11
C TYR A 89 -5.47 -16.54 -8.95
N SER A 90 -5.50 -15.84 -7.83
CA SER A 90 -4.78 -16.28 -6.62
C SER A 90 -5.49 -15.82 -5.35
N PRO A 91 -5.18 -16.44 -4.20
CA PRO A 91 -5.46 -15.86 -2.90
C PRO A 91 -4.88 -14.45 -2.78
N TRP A 92 -5.59 -13.59 -2.05
CA TRP A 92 -5.08 -12.27 -1.69
C TRP A 92 -4.73 -12.25 -0.20
N ALA A 93 -3.43 -12.40 0.08
CA ALA A 93 -2.92 -12.32 1.44
C ALA A 93 -3.10 -10.91 2.03
N LYS A 94 -2.88 -10.80 3.34
CA LYS A 94 -3.26 -9.65 4.14
C LYS A 94 -2.15 -9.27 5.12
N TYR A 95 -1.98 -7.98 5.35
CA TYR A 95 -1.15 -7.45 6.44
C TYR A 95 -1.88 -7.60 7.78
N ILE A 96 -2.14 -8.85 8.16
CA ILE A 96 -2.83 -9.30 9.36
C ILE A 96 -2.01 -10.47 9.91
N CYS A 97 -1.73 -10.46 11.21
CA CYS A 97 -1.06 -11.58 11.87
C CYS A 97 -2.01 -12.78 11.96
N GLY A 98 -1.66 -13.91 11.35
CA GLY A 98 -2.48 -15.11 11.34
C GLY A 98 -2.66 -15.75 12.72
N THR A 99 -1.83 -15.40 13.71
CA THR A 99 -1.95 -15.91 15.09
C THR A 99 -2.86 -15.03 15.96
N THR A 100 -2.86 -13.72 15.75
CA THR A 100 -3.58 -12.78 16.63
C THR A 100 -4.78 -12.12 15.97
N GLY A 101 -4.94 -12.25 14.66
CA GLY A 101 -5.93 -11.53 13.86
C GLY A 101 -5.76 -10.01 13.86
N ARG A 102 -4.69 -9.48 14.43
CA ARG A 102 -4.42 -8.04 14.47
C ARG A 102 -3.82 -7.60 13.15
N ARG A 103 -4.18 -6.39 12.73
CA ARG A 103 -3.45 -5.65 11.70
C ARG A 103 -1.95 -5.68 12.02
N SER A 104 -1.14 -5.97 11.02
CA SER A 104 0.31 -5.80 11.08
C SER A 104 0.68 -4.44 10.50
N ASP A 105 0.83 -3.43 11.36
CA ASP A 105 1.22 -2.08 10.98
C ASP A 105 2.69 -1.78 11.34
N ALA A 106 3.31 -0.87 10.59
CA ALA A 106 4.71 -0.51 10.78
C ALA A 106 4.99 0.10 12.17
N ALA A 107 4.05 0.84 12.76
CA ALA A 107 4.30 1.54 14.02
C ALA A 107 4.45 0.57 15.20
N HIS A 108 3.57 -0.43 15.35
CA HIS A 108 3.71 -1.45 16.40
C HIS A 108 4.95 -2.32 16.19
N HIS A 109 5.35 -2.55 14.94
CA HIS A 109 6.44 -3.45 14.61
C HIS A 109 7.84 -2.81 14.60
N TYR A 110 7.94 -1.49 14.43
CA TYR A 110 9.22 -0.77 14.39
C TYR A 110 9.35 0.38 15.40
N VAL A 111 8.25 0.91 15.96
CA VAL A 111 8.27 2.17 16.75
C VAL A 111 7.73 2.00 18.18
N TYR A 112 6.47 1.58 18.37
CA TYR A 112 5.80 1.66 19.67
C TYR A 112 6.34 0.66 20.71
N ASN A 113 6.66 -0.56 20.29
CA ASN A 113 7.09 -1.63 21.19
C ASN A 113 8.61 -1.62 21.46
N GLN A 114 9.19 -0.41 21.53
CA GLN A 114 10.64 -0.18 21.65
C GLN A 114 11.03 0.29 23.07
N ALA A 115 10.36 -0.22 24.11
CA ALA A 115 10.64 0.17 25.51
C ALA A 115 12.10 -0.06 25.94
N HIS A 116 12.81 -0.94 25.26
CA HIS A 116 14.24 -1.22 25.46
C HIS A 116 15.17 -0.19 24.80
N ASN A 117 14.65 0.73 23.98
CA ASN A 117 15.42 1.73 23.27
C ASN A 117 15.21 3.12 23.90
N PRO A 118 16.03 3.52 24.89
CA PRO A 118 15.90 4.82 25.56
C PRO A 118 16.23 6.01 24.65
N ASN A 119 16.78 5.77 23.46
CA ASN A 119 17.20 6.82 22.53
C ASN A 119 16.11 7.19 21.50
N LEU A 120 14.98 6.49 21.48
CA LEU A 120 13.87 6.78 20.59
C LEU A 120 12.83 7.67 21.29
N GLN A 121 12.56 8.83 20.69
CA GLN A 121 11.48 9.72 21.12
C GLN A 121 10.40 9.77 20.06
N LEU A 122 9.14 9.62 20.49
CA LEU A 122 7.97 9.68 19.63
C LEU A 122 7.11 10.88 20.01
N TRP A 123 6.97 11.83 19.09
CA TRP A 123 6.12 13.01 19.29
C TRP A 123 4.93 12.94 18.32
N ALA A 124 3.84 12.33 18.77
CA ALA A 124 2.58 12.28 18.03
C ALA A 124 1.84 13.64 18.10
N GLY A 125 0.90 13.88 17.18
CA GLY A 125 0.12 15.11 17.15
C GLY A 125 0.96 16.37 16.84
N LYS A 126 2.12 16.20 16.20
CA LYS A 126 3.00 17.29 15.75
C LYS A 126 3.05 17.34 14.23
N ARG A 127 2.77 18.51 13.66
CA ARG A 127 2.82 18.77 12.21
C ARG A 127 4.08 19.53 11.86
N VAL A 128 4.96 18.91 11.08
CA VAL A 128 6.18 19.55 10.57
C VAL A 128 5.82 20.61 9.53
N LYS A 129 6.28 21.84 9.75
CA LYS A 129 6.07 22.95 8.83
C LYS A 129 7.17 23.01 7.79
N ARG A 130 8.44 23.03 8.19
CA ARG A 130 9.61 23.16 7.30
C ARG A 130 10.88 22.63 7.95
N ILE A 131 11.89 22.39 7.13
CA ILE A 131 13.27 22.13 7.51
C ILE A 131 13.96 23.46 7.83
N ILE A 132 14.87 23.43 8.80
CA ILE A 132 15.75 24.55 9.15
C ILE A 132 17.12 24.26 8.53
N PHE A 133 17.71 25.27 7.89
CA PHE A 133 19.01 25.19 7.24
C PHE A 133 20.05 26.11 7.90
N GLU A 134 21.30 25.65 7.89
CA GLU A 134 22.51 26.48 8.03
C GLU A 134 23.30 26.29 6.74
N ASP A 135 23.44 27.35 5.96
CA ASP A 135 23.90 27.28 4.57
C ASP A 135 23.10 26.25 3.75
N LYS A 136 23.75 25.13 3.37
CA LYS A 136 23.15 24.02 2.63
C LYS A 136 22.90 22.79 3.48
N ARG A 137 23.14 22.84 4.80
CA ARG A 137 22.97 21.72 5.72
C ARG A 137 21.61 21.79 6.40
N ALA A 138 20.84 20.69 6.35
CA ALA A 138 19.64 20.54 7.17
C ALA A 138 20.03 20.32 8.64
N VAL A 139 19.47 21.12 9.53
CA VAL A 139 19.91 21.20 10.94
C VAL A 139 18.79 21.08 11.96
N GLY A 140 17.57 20.87 11.49
CA GLY A 140 16.41 20.68 12.34
C GLY A 140 15.12 20.85 11.57
N VAL A 141 14.01 20.85 12.31
CA VAL A 141 12.68 21.12 11.76
C VAL A 141 11.93 22.09 12.65
N GLU A 142 11.10 22.92 12.03
CA GLU A 142 10.08 23.73 12.67
C GLU A 142 8.75 22.98 12.57
N PHE A 143 8.02 22.88 13.68
CA PHE A 143 6.76 22.16 13.77
C PHE A 143 5.78 22.88 14.69
N THR A 144 4.52 22.49 14.63
CA THR A 144 3.45 22.94 15.51
C THR A 144 2.61 21.74 15.97
N SER A 145 1.71 21.94 16.92
CA SER A 145 0.67 20.93 17.21
C SER A 145 -0.19 20.72 15.97
N ASP A 146 -0.68 19.50 15.74
CA ASP A 146 -1.51 19.22 14.57
C ASP A 146 -2.91 19.82 14.78
N PRO A 147 -3.38 20.77 13.96
CA PRO A 147 -4.64 21.47 14.20
C PRO A 147 -5.88 20.57 14.03
N VAL A 148 -5.75 19.43 13.35
CA VAL A 148 -6.86 18.49 13.14
C VAL A 148 -6.94 17.49 14.29
N SER A 149 -5.79 16.94 14.69
CA SER A 149 -5.70 15.90 15.72
C SER A 149 -5.60 16.47 17.14
N CYS A 150 -5.21 17.73 17.26
CA CYS A 150 -4.96 18.43 18.51
C CYS A 150 -5.49 19.89 18.44
N PRO A 151 -6.80 20.09 18.20
CA PRO A 151 -7.38 21.42 17.96
C PRO A 151 -7.26 22.37 19.16
N ASP A 152 -7.29 21.84 20.38
CA ASP A 152 -7.25 22.63 21.63
C ASP A 152 -5.82 22.91 22.12
N MET A 153 -4.80 22.41 21.40
CA MET A 153 -3.40 22.59 21.78
C MET A 153 -2.82 23.88 21.21
N ASP A 154 -1.82 24.44 21.88
CA ASP A 154 -1.07 25.59 21.37
C ASP A 154 -0.46 25.28 19.99
N GLN A 155 -0.73 26.18 19.05
CA GLN A 155 -0.31 26.12 17.66
C GLN A 155 0.95 26.96 17.41
N SER A 156 1.58 27.49 18.45
CA SER A 156 2.86 28.18 18.36
C SER A 156 3.93 27.31 17.70
N LEU A 157 4.81 27.97 16.94
CA LEU A 157 5.89 27.27 16.25
C LEU A 157 6.99 26.91 17.25
N SER A 158 7.39 25.65 17.22
CA SER A 158 8.50 25.10 17.98
C SER A 158 9.55 24.54 17.03
N THR A 159 10.78 24.37 17.52
CA THR A 159 11.88 23.81 16.73
C THR A 159 12.55 22.64 17.46
N VAL A 160 13.07 21.69 16.68
CA VAL A 160 13.97 20.64 17.17
C VAL A 160 15.17 20.54 16.24
N ARG A 161 16.35 20.37 16.83
CA ARG A 161 17.65 20.39 16.13
C ARG A 161 18.13 18.96 15.86
N ALA A 162 18.77 18.76 14.71
CA ALA A 162 19.36 17.49 14.31
C ALA A 162 20.88 17.64 14.20
N SER A 163 21.63 16.80 14.91
CA SER A 163 23.09 16.81 14.88
C SER A 163 23.68 16.06 13.68
N LYS A 164 22.94 15.11 13.10
CA LYS A 164 23.42 14.24 12.02
C LYS A 164 22.56 14.27 10.76
N LEU A 165 21.26 14.00 10.89
CA LEU A 165 20.40 13.75 9.74
C LEU A 165 18.97 14.24 9.99
N VAL A 166 18.33 14.76 8.95
CA VAL A 166 16.89 14.99 8.87
C VAL A 166 16.36 14.08 7.75
N VAL A 167 15.37 13.24 8.06
CA VAL A 167 14.70 12.35 7.10
C VAL A 167 13.25 12.81 6.94
N ILE A 168 12.80 13.04 5.71
CA ILE A 168 11.39 13.33 5.42
C ILE A 168 10.72 12.04 4.96
N SER A 169 9.76 11.57 5.75
CA SER A 169 8.94 10.39 5.45
C SER A 169 7.45 10.73 5.55
N ALA A 170 7.03 11.89 5.02
CA ALA A 170 5.67 12.44 5.16
C ALA A 170 4.72 12.01 4.03
N GLY A 171 5.06 10.97 3.27
CA GLY A 171 4.28 10.46 2.14
C GLY A 171 4.32 11.35 0.89
N ALA A 172 3.68 10.90 -0.19
CA ALA A 172 3.70 11.55 -1.51
C ALA A 172 3.08 12.95 -1.52
N PHE A 173 2.11 13.22 -0.64
CA PHE A 173 1.50 14.55 -0.50
C PHE A 173 2.24 15.43 0.52
N GLY A 174 2.63 14.86 1.67
CA GLY A 174 3.21 15.65 2.75
C GLY A 174 4.65 16.08 2.46
N SER A 175 5.47 15.17 1.94
CA SER A 175 6.90 15.42 1.71
C SER A 175 7.19 16.59 0.76
N PRO A 176 6.60 16.69 -0.45
CA PRO A 176 6.86 17.83 -1.33
C PRO A 176 6.42 19.15 -0.69
N THR A 177 5.29 19.19 0.02
CA THR A 177 4.82 20.43 0.65
C THR A 177 5.77 20.90 1.78
N ILE A 178 6.41 19.97 2.50
CA ILE A 178 7.45 20.30 3.48
C ILE A 178 8.67 20.85 2.76
N LEU A 179 9.13 20.20 1.68
CA LEU A 179 10.28 20.65 0.89
C LEU A 179 10.07 22.06 0.33
N GLU A 180 8.91 22.33 -0.28
CA GLU A 180 8.58 23.64 -0.84
C GLU A 180 8.54 24.72 0.24
N ARG A 181 7.86 24.47 1.37
CA ARG A 181 7.87 25.40 2.53
C ARG A 181 9.25 25.59 3.16
N SER A 182 10.21 24.74 2.82
CA SER A 182 11.60 24.82 3.24
C SER A 182 12.51 25.49 2.19
N GLY A 183 11.95 25.95 1.06
CA GLY A 183 12.70 26.59 -0.02
C GLY A 183 13.29 25.62 -1.05
N ILE A 184 12.85 24.36 -1.09
CA ILE A 184 13.27 23.37 -2.09
C ILE A 184 12.10 23.08 -3.02
N GLY A 185 12.15 23.60 -4.24
CA GLY A 185 11.06 23.48 -5.22
C GLY A 185 11.24 24.38 -6.44
N ALA A 186 10.22 24.42 -7.30
CA ALA A 186 10.24 25.28 -8.49
C ALA A 186 10.25 26.77 -8.13
N ASP A 187 11.14 27.55 -8.74
CA ASP A 187 11.28 29.00 -8.51
C ASP A 187 9.96 29.77 -8.60
N ALA A 188 9.14 29.48 -9.63
CA ALA A 188 7.85 30.15 -9.84
C ALA A 188 6.84 29.87 -8.71
N ILE A 189 6.84 28.64 -8.16
CA ILE A 189 5.95 28.26 -7.05
C ILE A 189 6.40 28.96 -5.77
N LEU A 190 7.70 28.87 -5.44
CA LEU A 190 8.25 29.45 -4.21
C LEU A 190 8.10 30.96 -4.17
N LYS A 191 8.39 31.66 -5.29
CA LYS A 191 8.21 33.12 -5.41
C LYS A 191 6.77 33.54 -5.19
N ARG A 192 5.79 32.83 -5.77
CA ARG A 192 4.36 33.11 -5.58
C ARG A 192 3.92 32.98 -4.12
N CYS A 193 4.58 32.10 -3.37
CA CYS A 193 4.32 31.89 -1.94
C CYS A 193 5.19 32.75 -1.02
N GLY A 194 6.06 33.64 -1.55
CA GLY A 194 6.96 34.48 -0.75
C GLY A 194 8.02 33.67 0.01
N ILE A 195 8.42 32.50 -0.50
CA ILE A 195 9.41 31.63 0.12
C ILE A 195 10.78 31.86 -0.54
N GLU A 196 11.81 32.10 0.27
CA GLU A 196 13.19 32.16 -0.20
C GLU A 196 13.65 30.79 -0.72
N GLN A 197 14.20 30.77 -1.94
CA GLN A 197 14.65 29.53 -2.56
C GLN A 197 16.05 29.14 -2.07
N VAL A 198 16.16 27.94 -1.51
CA VAL A 198 17.42 27.29 -1.14
C VAL A 198 17.94 26.44 -2.30
N VAL A 199 17.05 25.68 -2.95
CA VAL A 199 17.38 24.82 -4.09
C VAL A 199 16.27 24.91 -5.13
N ASN A 200 16.64 25.21 -6.37
CA ASN A 200 15.73 25.11 -7.51
C ASN A 200 15.59 23.64 -7.93
N LEU A 201 14.49 23.01 -7.53
CA LEU A 201 14.20 21.61 -7.85
C LEU A 201 12.76 21.49 -8.36
N PRO A 202 12.51 21.77 -9.66
CA PRO A 202 11.15 21.90 -10.18
C PRO A 202 10.35 20.60 -10.19
N GLY A 203 10.98 19.43 -10.00
CA GLY A 203 10.28 18.15 -9.87
C GLY A 203 9.61 17.93 -8.50
N VAL A 204 9.87 18.77 -7.49
CA VAL A 204 9.19 18.66 -6.19
C VAL A 204 7.71 18.97 -6.37
N GLY A 205 6.85 18.01 -5.99
CA GLY A 205 5.39 18.13 -6.11
C GLY A 205 4.83 17.66 -7.46
N GLU A 206 5.70 17.35 -8.43
CA GLU A 206 5.32 16.94 -9.77
C GLU A 206 5.38 15.41 -9.95
N ASN A 207 4.93 14.93 -11.13
CA ASN A 207 4.89 13.50 -11.49
C ASN A 207 4.13 12.65 -10.46
N TYR A 208 3.00 13.17 -9.95
CA TYR A 208 2.08 12.39 -9.13
C TYR A 208 1.61 11.17 -9.89
N ARG A 209 1.76 9.99 -9.29
CA ARG A 209 1.30 8.71 -9.84
C ARG A 209 0.48 7.98 -8.78
N ASP A 210 -0.60 7.37 -9.23
CA ASP A 210 -1.48 6.57 -8.40
C ASP A 210 -2.11 5.45 -9.24
N HIS A 211 -2.79 4.54 -8.57
CA HIS A 211 -3.65 3.56 -9.19
C HIS A 211 -5.07 4.09 -9.27
N ASN A 212 -5.59 4.21 -10.50
CA ASN A 212 -6.98 4.59 -10.69
C ASN A 212 -7.88 3.42 -10.29
N ALA A 213 -8.65 3.60 -9.23
CA ALA A 213 -9.58 2.60 -8.70
C ALA A 213 -11.01 2.83 -9.20
N ALA A 214 -11.64 1.78 -9.70
CA ALA A 214 -13.09 1.74 -9.94
C ALA A 214 -13.73 0.60 -9.14
N GLY A 215 -14.99 0.79 -8.77
CA GLY A 215 -15.74 -0.14 -7.91
C GLY A 215 -17.12 -0.45 -8.50
N HIS A 216 -17.42 -1.73 -8.73
CA HIS A 216 -18.69 -2.16 -9.33
C HIS A 216 -19.48 -3.05 -8.36
N PRO A 217 -20.61 -2.57 -7.81
CA PRO A 217 -21.43 -3.35 -6.90
C PRO A 217 -22.38 -4.32 -7.59
N TYR A 218 -22.51 -5.51 -6.99
CA TYR A 218 -23.42 -6.58 -7.38
C TYR A 218 -24.19 -7.05 -6.15
N PHE A 219 -25.46 -7.41 -6.33
CA PHE A 219 -26.21 -8.10 -5.29
C PHE A 219 -25.75 -9.56 -5.20
N VAL A 220 -25.66 -10.07 -3.98
CA VAL A 220 -25.43 -11.49 -3.71
C VAL A 220 -26.73 -12.12 -3.21
N ALA A 221 -26.83 -13.45 -3.33
CA ALA A 221 -27.97 -14.18 -2.81
C ALA A 221 -28.08 -14.02 -1.28
N ASP A 222 -29.30 -14.12 -0.77
CA ASP A 222 -29.55 -14.12 0.67
C ASP A 222 -28.80 -15.29 1.35
N GLY A 223 -28.28 -15.04 2.56
CA GLY A 223 -27.53 -16.03 3.33
C GLY A 223 -26.05 -16.15 2.97
N VAL A 224 -25.58 -15.48 1.90
CA VAL A 224 -24.13 -15.36 1.63
C VAL A 224 -23.50 -14.49 2.71
N VAL A 225 -22.47 -15.03 3.37
CA VAL A 225 -21.71 -14.29 4.39
C VAL A 225 -20.86 -13.20 3.71
N THR A 226 -21.16 -11.95 4.03
CA THR A 226 -20.38 -10.78 3.59
C THR A 226 -19.99 -9.91 4.78
N MET A 227 -19.12 -8.94 4.54
CA MET A 227 -18.70 -7.92 5.49
C MET A 227 -19.75 -6.82 5.70
N ASP A 228 -20.88 -6.84 4.97
CA ASP A 228 -21.88 -5.75 4.98
C ASP A 228 -22.40 -5.45 6.39
N SER A 229 -22.80 -6.48 7.14
CA SER A 229 -23.35 -6.29 8.50
C SER A 229 -22.30 -5.69 9.44
N LEU A 230 -21.04 -6.11 9.32
CA LEU A 230 -19.94 -5.54 10.10
C LEU A 230 -19.69 -4.07 9.73
N TRP A 231 -19.72 -3.71 8.45
CA TRP A 231 -19.47 -2.34 7.99
C TRP A 231 -20.64 -1.39 8.23
N ARG A 232 -21.88 -1.90 8.25
CA ARG A 232 -23.06 -1.14 8.71
C ARG A 232 -23.06 -0.94 10.21
N GLY A 233 -22.20 -1.64 10.94
CA GLY A 233 -22.10 -1.55 12.40
C GLY A 233 -23.25 -2.25 13.12
N ASP A 234 -23.75 -3.37 12.57
CA ASP A 234 -24.71 -4.21 13.29
C ASP A 234 -24.08 -4.67 14.61
N GLU A 235 -24.65 -4.19 15.72
CA GLU A 235 -24.09 -4.37 17.05
C GLU A 235 -23.97 -5.86 17.41
N SER A 236 -24.95 -6.68 17.04
CA SER A 236 -24.93 -8.11 17.34
C SER A 236 -23.77 -8.82 16.65
N VAL A 237 -23.58 -8.55 15.35
CA VAL A 237 -22.49 -9.10 14.53
C VAL A 237 -21.13 -8.60 15.00
N VAL A 238 -21.02 -7.31 15.35
CA VAL A 238 -19.80 -6.71 15.88
C VAL A 238 -19.40 -7.37 17.20
N GLN A 239 -20.33 -7.50 18.16
CA GLN A 239 -20.03 -8.09 19.46
C GLN A 239 -19.70 -9.58 19.35
N GLU A 240 -20.43 -10.33 18.54
CA GLU A 240 -20.13 -11.75 18.29
C GLU A 240 -18.74 -11.92 17.64
N SER A 241 -18.45 -11.15 16.60
CA SER A 241 -17.16 -11.18 15.90
C SER A 241 -16.00 -10.78 16.82
N LEU A 242 -16.21 -9.82 17.73
CA LEU A 242 -15.23 -9.41 18.74
C LEU A 242 -15.03 -10.48 19.80
N ALA A 243 -16.11 -11.11 20.29
CA ALA A 243 -16.04 -12.17 21.29
C ALA A 243 -15.26 -13.37 20.75
N GLN A 244 -15.57 -13.80 19.53
CA GLN A 244 -14.86 -14.89 18.86
C GLN A 244 -13.39 -14.51 18.59
N TRP A 245 -13.11 -13.28 18.16
CA TRP A 245 -11.74 -12.81 17.92
C TRP A 245 -10.88 -12.84 19.18
N LYS A 246 -11.46 -12.54 20.34
CA LYS A 246 -10.75 -12.64 21.63
C LYS A 246 -10.41 -14.08 22.02
N ILE A 247 -11.17 -15.07 21.55
CA ILE A 247 -10.97 -16.48 21.89
C ILE A 247 -9.85 -17.10 21.04
N ASN A 248 -9.87 -16.87 19.73
CA ASN A 248 -9.00 -17.61 18.79
C ASN A 248 -8.25 -16.70 17.80
N GLY A 249 -8.41 -15.38 17.85
CA GLY A 249 -7.80 -14.44 16.92
C GLY A 249 -8.37 -14.48 15.50
N GLY A 250 -9.37 -15.32 15.19
CA GLY A 250 -9.86 -15.57 13.84
C GLY A 250 -11.38 -15.42 13.71
N THR A 251 -11.83 -14.36 13.03
CA THR A 251 -13.25 -14.07 12.72
C THR A 251 -13.37 -13.11 11.53
N LEU A 252 -14.60 -12.75 11.18
CA LEU A 252 -14.91 -11.67 10.23
C LEU A 252 -14.23 -10.32 10.58
N ILE A 253 -13.89 -10.05 11.84
CA ILE A 253 -13.18 -8.81 12.22
C ILE A 253 -11.67 -8.88 11.95
N ALA A 254 -11.11 -10.09 11.84
CA ALA A 254 -9.74 -10.35 11.43
C ALA A 254 -9.62 -10.45 9.89
N GLU A 255 -10.60 -9.90 9.18
CA GLU A 255 -10.69 -9.92 7.72
C GLU A 255 -10.72 -8.52 7.10
N ASN A 256 -10.37 -8.44 5.82
CA ASN A 256 -10.49 -7.22 5.02
C ASN A 256 -11.57 -7.31 3.92
N GLY A 257 -12.18 -8.49 3.77
CA GLY A 257 -13.21 -8.78 2.77
C GLY A 257 -12.68 -9.11 1.36
N SER A 258 -11.37 -9.15 1.14
CA SER A 258 -10.75 -9.42 -0.16
C SER A 258 -9.86 -10.65 -0.08
N ASP A 259 -10.38 -11.77 -0.59
CA ASP A 259 -9.73 -13.08 -0.47
C ASP A 259 -9.11 -13.59 -1.75
N VAL A 260 -9.52 -13.04 -2.89
CA VAL A 260 -9.12 -13.47 -4.21
C VAL A 260 -8.84 -12.26 -5.09
N LYS A 261 -7.78 -12.37 -5.88
CA LYS A 261 -7.41 -11.39 -6.89
C LYS A 261 -7.02 -12.05 -8.19
N ILE A 262 -6.92 -11.24 -9.22
CA ILE A 262 -6.13 -11.49 -10.41
C ILE A 262 -5.31 -10.24 -10.72
N LYS A 263 -4.00 -10.41 -10.92
CA LYS A 263 -3.14 -9.42 -11.56
C LYS A 263 -3.35 -9.55 -13.07
N TRP A 264 -4.37 -8.89 -13.61
CA TRP A 264 -4.88 -9.11 -14.94
C TRP A 264 -4.00 -8.53 -16.04
N ARG A 265 -3.87 -9.30 -17.12
CA ARG A 265 -3.23 -8.91 -18.37
C ARG A 265 -4.16 -9.31 -19.53
N PRO A 266 -4.39 -8.41 -20.50
CA PRO A 266 -5.24 -8.75 -21.63
C PRO A 266 -4.60 -9.83 -22.50
N ASP A 267 -5.41 -10.75 -23.01
CA ASP A 267 -5.03 -11.59 -24.14
C ASP A 267 -5.14 -10.82 -25.49
N ASP A 268 -4.80 -11.48 -26.59
CA ASP A 268 -4.80 -10.85 -27.92
C ASP A 268 -6.19 -10.35 -28.34
N ASP A 269 -7.27 -11.02 -27.95
CA ASP A 269 -8.63 -10.66 -28.34
C ASP A 269 -9.19 -9.54 -27.45
N GLU A 270 -8.92 -9.59 -26.15
CA GLU A 270 -9.20 -8.51 -25.21
C GLU A 270 -8.43 -7.24 -25.60
N LEU A 271 -7.15 -7.35 -25.96
CA LEU A 271 -6.33 -6.22 -26.40
C LEU A 271 -6.85 -5.60 -27.70
N LYS A 272 -7.34 -6.41 -28.65
CA LYS A 272 -7.99 -5.91 -29.87
C LYS A 272 -9.30 -5.18 -29.58
N ALA A 273 -10.03 -5.59 -28.53
CA ALA A 273 -11.28 -4.96 -28.11
C ALA A 273 -11.07 -3.66 -27.31
N MET A 274 -9.85 -3.40 -26.83
CA MET A 274 -9.51 -2.15 -26.15
C MET A 274 -9.46 -0.96 -27.11
N ASP A 275 -9.65 0.23 -26.56
CA ASP A 275 -9.48 1.47 -27.30
C ASP A 275 -8.06 1.59 -27.87
N THR A 276 -7.98 2.03 -29.13
CA THR A 276 -6.71 2.24 -29.83
C THR A 276 -5.74 3.20 -29.11
N ALA A 277 -6.26 4.09 -28.25
CA ALA A 277 -5.46 4.98 -27.41
C ALA A 277 -4.57 4.22 -26.41
N PHE A 278 -4.90 2.98 -26.04
CA PHE A 278 -4.07 2.16 -25.17
C PHE A 278 -2.90 1.49 -25.90
N GLN A 279 -2.97 1.34 -27.23
CA GLN A 279 -2.00 0.57 -28.01
C GLN A 279 -0.55 1.12 -27.91
N PRO A 280 -0.31 2.45 -27.95
CA PRO A 280 1.03 2.98 -27.73
C PRO A 280 1.59 2.58 -26.36
N ARG A 281 0.76 2.68 -25.32
CA ARG A 281 1.15 2.34 -23.95
C ARG A 281 1.45 0.85 -23.80
N TRP A 282 0.64 -0.01 -24.42
CA TRP A 282 0.90 -1.45 -24.47
C TRP A 282 2.27 -1.75 -25.05
N LYS A 283 2.57 -1.21 -26.24
CA LYS A 283 3.85 -1.43 -26.94
C LYS A 283 5.04 -0.93 -26.15
N GLU A 284 4.92 0.23 -25.51
CA GLU A 284 6.01 0.85 -24.77
C GLU A 284 6.31 0.13 -23.45
N PHE A 285 5.28 -0.28 -22.70
CA PHE A 285 5.46 -0.66 -21.30
C PHE A 285 5.13 -2.12 -20.97
N PHE A 286 4.22 -2.75 -21.73
CA PHE A 286 3.67 -4.05 -21.35
C PHE A 286 4.06 -5.18 -22.31
N GLN A 287 4.20 -4.91 -23.61
CA GLN A 287 4.35 -5.93 -24.64
C GLN A 287 5.52 -6.90 -24.34
N ASP A 288 6.69 -6.35 -24.01
CA ASP A 288 7.91 -7.12 -23.75
C ASP A 288 8.15 -7.37 -22.24
N ARG A 289 7.10 -7.19 -21.42
CA ARG A 289 7.08 -7.33 -19.97
C ARG A 289 5.94 -8.25 -19.53
N PRO A 290 6.06 -9.58 -19.75
CA PRO A 290 4.97 -10.53 -19.49
C PRO A 290 4.55 -10.62 -18.02
N GLU A 291 5.43 -10.27 -17.08
CA GLU A 291 5.20 -10.22 -15.63
C GLU A 291 4.38 -8.99 -15.19
N LYS A 292 4.25 -7.98 -16.05
CA LYS A 292 3.51 -6.74 -15.72
C LYS A 292 2.03 -6.89 -16.06
N ALA A 293 1.22 -6.81 -15.01
CA ALA A 293 -0.22 -6.72 -15.12
C ALA A 293 -0.68 -5.31 -15.47
N VAL A 294 -1.70 -5.21 -16.32
CA VAL A 294 -2.35 -3.95 -16.69
C VAL A 294 -3.27 -3.46 -15.57
N ALA A 295 -3.95 -4.40 -14.92
CA ALA A 295 -4.85 -4.10 -13.82
C ALA A 295 -4.79 -5.14 -12.71
N ILE A 296 -5.31 -4.80 -11.53
CA ILE A 296 -5.69 -5.80 -10.53
C ILE A 296 -7.22 -5.80 -10.47
N PHE A 297 -7.83 -6.97 -10.65
CA PHE A 297 -9.23 -7.18 -10.32
C PHE A 297 -9.33 -8.04 -9.08
N ALA A 298 -10.28 -7.70 -8.22
CA ALA A 298 -10.53 -8.50 -7.04
C ALA A 298 -11.95 -8.32 -6.55
N LEU A 299 -12.42 -9.37 -5.90
CA LEU A 299 -13.70 -9.35 -5.22
C LEU A 299 -13.52 -8.83 -3.80
N LYS A 300 -14.44 -7.94 -3.41
CA LYS A 300 -14.64 -7.52 -2.04
C LYS A 300 -16.01 -7.99 -1.57
N ALA A 301 -16.02 -8.93 -0.63
CA ALA A 301 -17.21 -9.57 -0.08
C ALA A 301 -17.90 -8.67 0.96
N GLY A 302 -18.60 -7.63 0.49
CA GLY A 302 -19.31 -6.62 1.27
C GLY A 302 -19.35 -5.31 0.48
N VAL A 303 -20.36 -4.44 0.66
CA VAL A 303 -20.72 -3.28 -0.21
C VAL A 303 -20.01 -3.41 -1.54
N SER A 304 -20.54 -4.33 -2.34
CA SER A 304 -19.84 -5.07 -3.37
C SER A 304 -18.93 -4.16 -4.20
N PHE A 305 -17.64 -4.47 -4.23
CA PHE A 305 -16.71 -3.82 -5.14
C PHE A 305 -15.97 -4.91 -5.90
N LEU A 306 -16.06 -4.89 -7.24
CA LEU A 306 -14.92 -5.30 -8.06
C LEU A 306 -13.97 -4.11 -8.09
N LEU A 307 -12.84 -4.17 -7.38
CA LEU A 307 -11.82 -3.14 -7.46
C LEU A 307 -11.03 -3.37 -8.75
N ALA A 308 -11.12 -2.45 -9.70
CA ALA A 308 -10.22 -2.38 -10.85
C ALA A 308 -9.19 -1.28 -10.58
N THR A 309 -7.93 -1.63 -10.35
CA THR A 309 -6.84 -0.65 -10.32
C THR A 309 -6.05 -0.71 -11.61
N THR A 310 -5.94 0.40 -12.35
CA THR A 310 -5.10 0.48 -13.56
C THR A 310 -3.80 1.22 -13.29
N TRP A 311 -2.70 0.68 -13.83
CA TRP A 311 -1.40 1.37 -13.86
C TRP A 311 -1.38 2.36 -15.02
N VAL A 312 -1.56 3.64 -14.72
CA VAL A 312 -1.34 4.69 -15.73
C VAL A 312 -0.26 5.64 -15.24
N SER A 313 1.01 5.28 -15.47
CA SER A 313 2.06 6.28 -15.44
C SER A 313 1.93 7.11 -16.72
N HIS A 314 1.36 8.31 -16.60
CA HIS A 314 1.58 9.32 -17.63
C HIS A 314 3.03 9.79 -17.49
N VAL A 315 3.78 9.72 -18.59
CA VAL A 315 5.06 10.42 -18.77
C VAL A 315 4.75 11.75 -19.42
#